data_AF-A0A925CAS5-F1
#
_entry.id   AF-A0A925CAS5-F1
#
_cell.length_a   1.000
_cell.length_b   1.000
_cell.length_c   1.000
_cell.angle_alpha   90.00
_cell.angle_beta   90.00
_cell.angle_gamma   90.00
#
_symmetry.space_group_name_H-M   'P 1'
#
loop_
_entity.id
_entity.type
_entity.pdbx_description
1 polymer ?
#
loop_
_entity_poly.entity_id
_entity_poly.type
_entity_poly.pdbx_seq_one_letter_code
_entity_poly.pdbx_strand_id
1 'polypeptide(L)'
;MTTASVQAGAVGVDGVMSSVAGAPVHLTDCPRCGYDLGGVIKAWSASCPLEGECSECGLTFAWCDVILGSLRPPKWSFEHAKRWLVWRLERTLARSLTPWRLWRTLRMEHPVRLGRLAVYLIGALVVYTTTLLVLGIAEPLVWNAVQGRGAWTWTQMSRENGAALVVRAIWPYSDRYWSGGSSLDGTAPLLCIISAATMLVPVCFVLLPSTLRSCRVRRVHLVRIGAYSVAGVTAPWLLLRMIDLFAASGLMVPLVWVIETKWLAPTGSALWLLFYWPLACRQYLRLPHALGVGVSIAAISLLLTT
;
A
#
# COMPACT_ATOMS: atom_id res chain seq x y z
N MET A 1 -22.44 -74.75 -6.42
CA MET A 1 -21.00 -74.58 -6.11
C MET A 1 -20.57 -73.29 -6.80
N THR A 2 -20.31 -72.17 -6.11
CA THR A 2 -19.03 -71.82 -5.43
C THR A 2 -17.82 -72.02 -6.36
N THR A 3 -16.89 -71.08 -6.60
CA THR A 3 -16.59 -69.74 -6.05
C THR A 3 -15.59 -69.04 -7.01
N ALA A 4 -15.37 -67.72 -7.08
CA ALA A 4 -15.89 -66.53 -6.37
C ALA A 4 -15.74 -65.26 -7.26
N SER A 5 -16.26 -64.10 -6.86
CA SER A 5 -16.05 -62.80 -7.52
C SER A 5 -15.03 -61.92 -6.80
N VAL A 6 -13.91 -61.60 -7.46
CA VAL A 6 -12.88 -60.69 -6.91
C VAL A 6 -13.25 -59.24 -7.18
N GLN A 7 -13.73 -58.54 -6.14
CA GLN A 7 -13.84 -57.08 -6.14
C GLN A 7 -12.46 -56.47 -5.85
N ALA A 8 -11.80 -55.95 -6.88
CA ALA A 8 -10.65 -55.07 -6.71
C ALA A 8 -11.13 -53.65 -6.41
N GLY A 9 -11.26 -53.29 -5.14
CA GLY A 9 -11.58 -51.93 -4.73
C GLY A 9 -10.44 -50.96 -5.03
N ALA A 10 -10.66 -50.03 -5.96
CA ALA A 10 -9.78 -48.89 -6.13
C ALA A 10 -9.96 -47.95 -4.93
N VAL A 11 -8.97 -47.95 -4.03
CA VAL A 11 -8.93 -47.13 -2.82
C VAL A 11 -9.12 -45.66 -3.18
N GLY A 12 -10.07 -45.01 -2.50
CA GLY A 12 -10.26 -43.57 -2.62
C GLY A 12 -9.02 -42.84 -2.13
N VAL A 13 -8.40 -42.05 -3.02
CA VAL A 13 -7.43 -41.04 -2.61
C VAL A 13 -8.22 -39.80 -2.19
N ASP A 14 -8.75 -39.84 -0.97
CA ASP A 14 -9.05 -38.63 -0.21
C ASP A 14 -7.77 -37.77 -0.23
N GLY A 15 -7.83 -36.51 -0.63
CA GLY A 15 -8.62 -35.50 0.08
C GLY A 15 -7.69 -34.47 0.75
N VAL A 16 -6.52 -34.18 0.15
CA VAL A 16 -5.52 -33.25 0.69
C VAL A 16 -5.03 -32.32 -0.43
N MET A 17 -5.36 -31.03 -0.31
CA MET A 17 -4.72 -29.89 -0.99
C MET A 17 -4.77 -29.78 -2.54
N SER A 18 -5.94 -29.92 -3.16
CA SER A 18 -6.21 -29.33 -4.51
C SER A 18 -6.72 -27.88 -4.47
N SER A 19 -6.47 -27.14 -3.37
CA SER A 19 -6.84 -25.72 -3.28
C SER A 19 -5.75 -24.81 -3.89
N VAL A 20 -6.19 -23.75 -4.58
CA VAL A 20 -5.35 -22.71 -5.21
C VAL A 20 -4.63 -23.09 -6.53
N ALA A 21 -5.11 -24.11 -7.24
CA ALA A 21 -5.04 -24.11 -8.70
C ALA A 21 -6.18 -23.23 -9.23
N GLY A 22 -5.86 -22.08 -9.84
CA GLY A 22 -6.85 -21.03 -10.09
C GLY A 22 -7.96 -21.44 -11.06
N ALA A 23 -9.20 -21.49 -10.57
CA ALA A 23 -10.39 -21.48 -11.42
C ALA A 23 -10.27 -20.32 -12.43
N PRO A 24 -10.67 -20.52 -13.71
CA PRO A 24 -10.62 -19.45 -14.70
C PRO A 24 -11.48 -18.30 -14.19
N VAL A 25 -10.85 -17.14 -13.96
CA VAL A 25 -11.56 -15.90 -13.63
C VAL A 25 -12.60 -15.69 -14.71
N HIS A 26 -13.89 -15.72 -14.34
CA HIS A 26 -14.97 -15.49 -15.29
C HIS A 26 -14.78 -14.07 -15.86
N LEU A 27 -14.33 -14.01 -17.12
CA LEU A 27 -14.02 -12.77 -17.85
C LEU A 27 -15.28 -11.92 -18.14
N THR A 28 -16.42 -12.37 -17.63
CA THR A 28 -17.74 -11.76 -17.71
C THR A 28 -18.19 -11.15 -16.39
N ASP A 29 -17.43 -11.25 -15.30
CA ASP A 29 -17.80 -10.62 -14.03
C ASP A 29 -17.70 -9.08 -14.10
N CYS A 30 -18.69 -8.38 -13.55
CA CYS A 30 -18.56 -6.95 -13.27
C CYS A 30 -17.36 -6.71 -12.34
N PRO A 31 -16.41 -5.84 -12.71
CA PRO A 31 -15.16 -5.67 -11.95
C PRO A 31 -15.41 -5.13 -10.53
N ARG A 32 -16.43 -4.27 -10.34
CA ARG A 32 -16.72 -3.65 -9.03
C ARG A 32 -17.44 -4.57 -8.06
N CYS A 33 -18.58 -5.15 -8.44
CA CYS A 33 -19.42 -5.95 -7.55
C CYS A 33 -19.24 -7.47 -7.71
N GLY A 34 -18.89 -7.93 -8.93
CA GLY A 34 -18.78 -9.36 -9.25
C GLY A 34 -20.05 -10.05 -9.70
N TYR A 35 -21.06 -9.31 -10.13
CA TYR A 35 -22.21 -9.86 -10.84
C TYR A 35 -21.80 -10.43 -12.20
N ASP A 36 -22.29 -11.62 -12.58
CA ASP A 36 -22.01 -12.21 -13.89
C ASP A 36 -22.76 -11.48 -15.01
N LEU A 37 -22.01 -10.89 -15.93
CA LEU A 37 -22.53 -10.23 -17.13
C LEU A 37 -22.65 -11.21 -18.32
N GLY A 38 -22.35 -12.50 -18.13
CA GLY A 38 -22.41 -13.53 -19.17
C GLY A 38 -23.79 -13.68 -19.79
N GLY A 39 -24.86 -13.45 -19.02
CA GLY A 39 -26.23 -13.37 -19.56
C GLY A 39 -26.44 -12.20 -20.52
N VAL A 40 -25.88 -11.02 -20.21
CA VAL A 40 -25.93 -9.82 -21.07
C VAL A 40 -25.15 -10.05 -22.36
N ILE A 41 -23.95 -10.64 -22.25
CA ILE A 41 -23.09 -10.96 -23.42
C ILE A 41 -23.77 -12.00 -24.33
N LYS A 42 -24.41 -13.02 -23.78
CA LYS A 42 -25.18 -14.02 -24.55
C LYS A 42 -26.39 -13.42 -25.29
N ALA A 43 -26.92 -12.28 -24.83
CA ALA A 43 -28.04 -11.60 -25.47
C ALA A 43 -27.62 -10.73 -26.68
N TRP A 44 -26.32 -10.61 -26.99
CA TRP A 44 -25.84 -9.86 -28.16
C TRP A 44 -26.06 -10.62 -29.46
N SER A 45 -27.30 -10.56 -29.97
CA SER A 45 -27.70 -11.22 -31.22
C SER A 45 -27.36 -10.41 -32.47
N ALA A 46 -27.48 -9.08 -32.42
CA ALA A 46 -27.43 -8.20 -33.60
C ALA A 46 -26.26 -7.20 -33.59
N SER A 47 -25.76 -6.80 -32.43
CA SER A 47 -24.61 -5.88 -32.31
C SER A 47 -23.89 -6.06 -30.98
N CYS A 48 -22.58 -5.80 -30.98
CA CYS A 48 -21.75 -5.73 -29.77
C CYS A 48 -21.71 -4.27 -29.30
N PRO A 49 -22.35 -3.91 -28.17
CA PRO A 49 -22.29 -2.56 -27.64
C PRO A 49 -20.85 -2.25 -27.18
N LEU A 50 -20.39 -1.01 -27.40
CA LEU A 50 -19.05 -0.58 -26.96
C LEU A 50 -19.01 -0.32 -25.44
N GLU A 51 -20.12 0.16 -24.88
CA GLU A 51 -20.28 0.52 -23.47
C GLU A 51 -21.41 -0.32 -22.83
N GLY A 52 -21.33 -0.50 -21.52
CA GLY A 52 -22.33 -1.21 -20.73
C GLY A 52 -22.42 -0.67 -19.32
N GLU A 53 -23.54 -0.94 -18.68
CA GLU A 53 -23.79 -0.63 -17.27
C GLU A 53 -24.12 -1.92 -16.52
N CYS A 54 -23.55 -2.09 -15.32
CA CYS A 54 -23.90 -3.21 -14.45
C CYS A 54 -25.23 -2.94 -13.75
N SER A 55 -26.26 -3.73 -14.07
CA SER A 55 -27.60 -3.70 -13.44
C SER A 55 -27.57 -3.72 -11.91
N GLU A 56 -26.57 -4.37 -11.31
CA GLU A 56 -26.45 -4.45 -9.85
C GLU A 56 -25.76 -3.22 -9.21
N CYS A 57 -24.83 -2.53 -9.86
CA CYS A 57 -24.03 -1.50 -9.17
C CYS A 57 -23.88 -0.17 -9.91
N GLY A 58 -24.57 0.02 -11.04
CA GLY A 58 -24.53 1.25 -11.85
C GLY A 58 -23.13 1.60 -12.37
N LEU A 59 -22.21 0.63 -12.43
CA LEU A 59 -20.89 0.88 -12.98
C LEU A 59 -20.98 0.90 -14.49
N THR A 60 -20.65 2.03 -15.10
CA THR A 60 -20.41 2.16 -16.54
C THR A 60 -18.98 1.72 -16.89
N PHE A 61 -18.86 0.90 -17.94
CA PHE A 61 -17.58 0.36 -18.43
C PHE A 61 -17.63 0.14 -19.95
N ALA A 62 -16.46 0.08 -20.59
CA ALA A 62 -16.36 -0.40 -21.96
C ALA A 62 -16.28 -1.94 -21.96
N TRP A 63 -17.05 -2.61 -22.82
CA TRP A 63 -17.07 -4.08 -22.86
C TRP A 63 -15.72 -4.67 -23.25
N CYS A 64 -14.96 -3.97 -24.08
CA CYS A 64 -13.59 -4.35 -24.43
C CYS A 64 -12.65 -4.34 -23.22
N ASP A 65 -12.86 -3.46 -22.23
CA ASP A 65 -12.06 -3.42 -21.00
C ASP A 65 -12.46 -4.53 -20.03
N VAL A 66 -13.73 -4.98 -19.99
CA VAL A 66 -14.14 -6.14 -19.18
C VAL A 66 -13.60 -7.45 -19.78
N ILE A 67 -13.88 -7.69 -21.06
CA ILE A 67 -13.52 -8.94 -21.75
C ILE A 67 -11.99 -9.06 -21.93
N LEU A 68 -11.29 -7.96 -22.26
CA LEU A 68 -9.86 -7.94 -22.55
C LEU A 68 -9.01 -7.24 -21.47
N GLY A 69 -9.57 -6.93 -20.30
CA GLY A 69 -8.89 -6.20 -19.22
C GLY A 69 -7.59 -6.86 -18.73
N SER A 70 -7.52 -8.19 -18.83
CA SER A 70 -6.32 -8.99 -18.55
C SER A 70 -5.19 -8.79 -19.57
N LEU A 71 -5.48 -8.31 -20.79
CA LEU A 71 -4.52 -8.19 -21.90
C LEU A 71 -3.79 -6.83 -21.95
N ARG A 72 -4.34 -5.78 -21.33
CA ARG A 72 -3.78 -4.40 -21.38
C ARG A 72 -3.37 -3.83 -20.00
N PRO A 73 -2.60 -4.56 -19.17
CA PRO A 73 -2.16 -4.03 -17.89
C PRO A 73 -1.17 -2.87 -18.03
N PRO A 74 -1.09 -1.94 -17.06
CA PRO A 74 -0.18 -0.81 -17.15
C PRO A 74 1.27 -1.28 -17.15
N LYS A 75 2.08 -0.85 -18.14
CA LYS A 75 3.47 -1.33 -18.32
C LYS A 75 4.33 -1.18 -17.06
N TRP A 76 4.07 -0.18 -16.21
CA TRP A 76 4.81 0.06 -14.96
C TRP A 76 4.45 -0.90 -13.82
N SER A 77 3.29 -1.57 -13.86
CA SER A 77 2.72 -2.33 -12.73
C SER A 77 3.51 -3.62 -12.42
N PHE A 78 4.10 -3.68 -11.23
CA PHE A 78 4.75 -4.87 -10.67
C PHE A 78 3.81 -6.09 -10.62
N GLU A 79 2.56 -5.85 -10.22
CA GLU A 79 1.48 -6.83 -10.12
C GLU A 79 1.27 -7.62 -11.45
N HIS A 80 1.57 -6.99 -12.59
CA HIS A 80 1.37 -7.56 -13.93
C HIS A 80 2.67 -7.93 -14.66
N ALA A 81 3.84 -7.58 -14.11
CA ALA A 81 5.13 -7.74 -14.76
C ALA A 81 5.56 -9.20 -14.97
N LYS A 82 5.66 -9.68 -16.22
CA LYS A 82 6.20 -11.02 -16.52
C LYS A 82 7.73 -11.13 -16.42
N ARG A 83 8.46 -10.02 -16.53
CA ARG A 83 9.93 -9.91 -16.51
C ARG A 83 10.36 -8.58 -15.86
N TRP A 84 11.64 -8.41 -15.53
CA TRP A 84 12.23 -7.17 -14.96
C TRP A 84 11.60 -6.75 -13.61
N LEU A 85 11.41 -7.71 -12.68
CA LEU A 85 10.63 -7.52 -11.47
C LEU A 85 11.13 -6.36 -10.57
N VAL A 86 12.43 -6.26 -10.32
CA VAL A 86 13.01 -5.22 -9.44
C VAL A 86 12.72 -3.80 -9.98
N TRP A 87 13.00 -3.55 -11.24
CA TRP A 87 12.73 -2.25 -11.87
C TRP A 87 11.23 -1.93 -11.99
N ARG A 88 10.37 -2.95 -12.02
CA ARG A 88 8.92 -2.79 -11.95
C ARG A 88 8.43 -2.51 -10.54
N LEU A 89 9.09 -3.05 -9.51
CA LEU A 89 8.84 -2.71 -8.10
C LEU A 89 9.14 -1.24 -7.87
N GLU A 90 10.35 -0.79 -8.21
CA GLU A 90 10.79 0.60 -8.13
C GLU A 90 9.83 1.57 -8.85
N ARG A 91 9.50 1.28 -10.12
CA ARG A 91 8.52 2.09 -10.88
C ARG A 91 7.12 2.06 -10.30
N THR A 92 6.73 0.98 -9.63
CA THR A 92 5.43 0.90 -8.95
C THR A 92 5.45 1.74 -7.68
N LEU A 93 6.51 1.66 -6.86
CA LEU A 93 6.71 2.50 -5.67
C LEU A 93 6.67 3.99 -6.05
N ALA A 94 7.50 4.41 -7.01
CA ALA A 94 7.53 5.79 -7.50
C ALA A 94 6.18 6.26 -8.07
N ARG A 95 5.41 5.37 -8.72
CA ARG A 95 4.06 5.70 -9.19
C ARG A 95 3.06 5.82 -8.04
N SER A 96 3.16 4.95 -7.03
CA SER A 96 2.29 4.93 -5.86
C SER A 96 2.38 6.21 -5.03
N LEU A 97 3.53 6.90 -5.02
CA LEU A 97 3.68 8.25 -4.43
C LEU A 97 2.86 9.34 -5.14
N THR A 98 2.27 9.06 -6.30
CA THR A 98 1.50 10.04 -7.09
C THR A 98 0.06 9.54 -7.31
N PRO A 99 -0.85 9.64 -6.31
CA PRO A 99 -2.12 8.91 -6.31
C PRO A 99 -3.02 9.25 -7.50
N TRP A 100 -3.10 10.53 -7.89
CA TRP A 100 -3.82 10.97 -9.10
C TRP A 100 -3.27 10.32 -10.39
N ARG A 101 -1.96 10.10 -10.46
CA ARG A 101 -1.26 9.46 -11.59
C ARG A 101 -1.40 7.94 -11.54
N LEU A 102 -1.42 7.35 -10.34
CA LEU A 102 -1.71 5.93 -10.09
C LEU A 102 -3.13 5.59 -10.57
N TRP A 103 -4.14 6.20 -9.95
CA TRP A 103 -5.55 5.83 -10.13
C TRP A 103 -6.16 6.22 -11.49
N ARG A 104 -5.64 7.24 -12.18
CA ARG A 104 -6.00 7.48 -13.60
C ARG A 104 -5.53 6.38 -14.56
N THR A 105 -4.57 5.53 -14.16
CA THR A 105 -3.97 4.52 -15.06
C THR A 105 -4.20 3.08 -14.61
N LEU A 106 -4.36 2.84 -13.31
CA LEU A 106 -4.73 1.55 -12.75
C LEU A 106 -6.25 1.46 -12.69
N ARG A 107 -6.87 0.59 -13.48
CA ARG A 107 -8.33 0.46 -13.56
C ARG A 107 -8.83 -0.81 -12.83
N MET A 108 -10.13 -0.91 -12.58
CA MET A 108 -10.70 -2.02 -11.79
C MET A 108 -10.70 -3.35 -12.56
N GLU A 109 -10.75 -3.29 -13.88
CA GLU A 109 -10.75 -4.42 -14.81
C GLU A 109 -9.39 -5.16 -14.85
N HIS A 110 -8.32 -4.54 -14.33
CA HIS A 110 -7.03 -5.18 -14.17
C HIS A 110 -7.07 -6.19 -13.00
N PRO A 111 -6.88 -7.51 -13.24
CA PRO A 111 -7.10 -8.55 -12.24
C PRO A 111 -6.18 -8.38 -11.03
N VAL A 112 -6.75 -8.44 -9.83
CA VAL A 112 -6.00 -8.27 -8.58
C VAL A 112 -5.23 -9.55 -8.25
N ARG A 113 -3.90 -9.46 -8.15
CA ARG A 113 -3.03 -10.62 -7.89
C ARG A 113 -2.44 -10.55 -6.49
N LEU A 114 -3.22 -11.02 -5.51
CA LEU A 114 -2.90 -10.91 -4.07
C LEU A 114 -1.47 -11.37 -3.71
N GLY A 115 -0.99 -12.49 -4.23
CA GLY A 115 0.39 -12.95 -3.96
C GLY A 115 1.47 -11.96 -4.43
N ARG A 116 1.27 -11.30 -5.59
CA ARG A 116 2.18 -10.25 -6.07
C ARG A 116 2.01 -8.92 -5.35
N LEU A 117 0.81 -8.65 -4.86
CA LEU A 117 0.53 -7.49 -4.02
C LEU A 117 1.22 -7.62 -2.65
N ALA A 118 1.26 -8.82 -2.08
CA ALA A 118 2.01 -9.14 -0.87
C ALA A 118 3.53 -9.00 -1.09
N VAL A 119 4.07 -9.52 -2.21
CA VAL A 119 5.49 -9.32 -2.56
C VAL A 119 5.82 -7.84 -2.80
N TYR A 120 4.90 -7.07 -3.41
CA TYR A 120 5.05 -5.61 -3.53
C TYR A 120 5.11 -4.94 -2.14
N LEU A 121 4.22 -5.31 -1.22
CA LEU A 121 4.18 -4.75 0.14
C LEU A 121 5.46 -5.07 0.93
N ILE A 122 5.91 -6.33 0.90
CA ILE A 122 7.17 -6.74 1.53
C ILE A 122 8.34 -6.00 0.89
N GLY A 123 8.40 -5.92 -0.45
CA GLY A 123 9.43 -5.16 -1.16
C GLY A 123 9.44 -3.68 -0.82
N ALA A 124 8.27 -3.05 -0.66
CA ALA A 124 8.13 -1.66 -0.22
C ALA A 124 8.71 -1.46 1.18
N LEU A 125 8.36 -2.35 2.13
CA LEU A 125 8.84 -2.31 3.50
C LEU A 125 10.35 -2.54 3.57
N VAL A 126 10.90 -3.50 2.81
CA VAL A 126 12.34 -3.76 2.75
C VAL A 126 13.11 -2.57 2.15
N VAL A 127 12.61 -1.97 1.06
CA VAL A 127 13.24 -0.75 0.49
C VAL A 127 13.21 0.39 1.50
N TYR A 128 12.08 0.59 2.18
CA TYR A 128 11.94 1.63 3.21
C TYR A 128 12.89 1.42 4.39
N THR A 129 12.89 0.24 5.02
CA THR A 129 13.75 -0.06 6.18
C THR A 129 15.23 -0.04 5.82
N THR A 130 15.61 -0.52 4.63
CA THR A 130 17.00 -0.44 4.15
C THR A 130 17.41 1.01 3.92
N THR A 131 16.53 1.86 3.36
CA THR A 131 16.82 3.29 3.16
C THR A 131 16.97 4.01 4.50
N LEU A 132 16.09 3.75 5.47
CA LEU A 132 16.21 4.28 6.82
C LEU A 132 17.51 3.82 7.51
N LEU A 133 17.88 2.55 7.36
CA LEU A 133 19.14 2.00 7.90
C LEU A 133 20.35 2.77 7.35
N VAL A 134 20.41 2.94 6.02
CA VAL A 134 21.50 3.68 5.35
C VAL A 134 21.55 5.14 5.80
N LEU A 135 20.41 5.84 5.86
CA LEU A 135 20.36 7.24 6.30
C LEU A 135 20.74 7.41 7.78
N GLY A 136 20.28 6.49 8.65
CA GLY A 136 20.61 6.48 10.07
C GLY A 136 22.08 6.21 10.38
N ILE A 137 22.77 5.45 9.52
CA ILE A 137 24.23 5.23 9.58
C ILE A 137 24.98 6.43 8.96
N ALA A 138 24.48 7.01 7.87
CA ALA A 138 25.12 8.13 7.20
C ALA A 138 25.11 9.43 8.03
N GLU A 139 24.01 9.73 8.73
CA GLU A 139 23.85 10.95 9.54
C GLU A 139 25.02 11.20 10.53
N PRO A 140 25.39 10.28 11.45
CA PRO A 140 26.50 10.50 12.35
C PRO A 140 27.86 10.55 11.63
N LEU A 141 28.06 9.77 10.57
CA LEU A 141 29.31 9.77 9.79
C LEU A 141 29.55 11.12 9.12
N VAL A 142 28.52 11.71 8.52
CA VAL A 142 28.56 13.06 7.92
C VAL A 142 28.82 14.13 8.99
N TRP A 143 28.10 14.08 10.11
CA TRP A 143 28.29 15.02 11.23
C TRP A 143 29.72 15.02 11.76
N ASN A 144 30.34 13.84 11.90
CA ASN A 144 31.75 13.70 12.31
C ASN A 144 32.71 14.36 11.33
N ALA A 145 32.54 14.04 10.04
CA ALA A 145 33.42 14.52 8.98
C ALA A 145 33.37 16.05 8.87
N VAL A 146 32.18 16.65 9.03
CA VAL A 146 31.99 18.11 8.95
C VAL A 146 32.49 18.84 10.19
N GLN A 147 32.27 18.32 11.40
CA GLN A 147 32.66 19.03 12.63
C GLN A 147 34.09 18.79 13.11
N GLY A 148 34.84 17.87 12.50
CA GLY A 148 36.19 17.50 12.94
C GLY A 148 36.25 16.83 14.33
N ARG A 149 35.10 16.52 14.94
CA ARG A 149 34.98 15.95 16.30
C ARG A 149 35.17 14.42 16.31
N GLY A 150 36.23 13.93 15.68
CA GLY A 150 36.46 12.50 15.42
C GLY A 150 36.49 11.57 16.65
N ALA A 151 36.59 12.09 17.88
CA ALA A 151 36.65 11.29 19.11
C ALA A 151 35.27 10.95 19.74
N TRP A 152 34.22 11.74 19.48
CA TRP A 152 32.98 11.66 20.28
C TRP A 152 32.03 10.54 19.86
N THR A 153 32.05 10.15 18.59
CA THR A 153 31.15 9.13 18.06
C THR A 153 31.72 7.72 18.14
N TRP A 154 33.02 7.51 17.92
CA TRP A 154 33.62 6.18 18.16
C TRP A 154 33.44 5.74 19.62
N THR A 155 33.49 6.67 20.58
CA THR A 155 33.27 6.38 22.01
C THR A 155 31.79 6.16 22.37
N GLN A 156 30.82 6.74 21.66
CA GLN A 156 29.40 6.36 21.80
C GLN A 156 29.08 5.05 21.05
N MET A 157 29.49 4.91 19.80
CA MET A 157 29.20 3.76 18.92
C MET A 157 29.85 2.46 19.40
N SER A 158 30.94 2.54 20.17
CA SER A 158 31.54 1.39 20.88
C SER A 158 30.84 1.03 22.21
N ARG A 159 29.99 1.92 22.75
CA ARG A 159 29.18 1.68 23.96
C ARG A 159 27.73 1.29 23.63
N GLU A 160 27.20 1.75 22.50
CA GLU A 160 25.90 1.30 21.99
C GLU A 160 26.04 -0.12 21.43
N ASN A 161 25.36 -1.09 22.05
CA ASN A 161 25.22 -2.43 21.47
C ASN A 161 24.62 -2.32 20.05
N GLY A 162 25.10 -3.10 19.08
CA GLY A 162 24.65 -2.99 17.68
C GLY A 162 23.13 -3.10 17.47
N ALA A 163 22.42 -3.76 18.38
CA ALA A 163 20.96 -3.78 18.42
C ALA A 163 20.34 -2.38 18.63
N ALA A 164 20.89 -1.54 19.53
CA ALA A 164 20.44 -0.17 19.74
C ALA A 164 20.64 0.67 18.46
N LEU A 165 21.77 0.50 17.77
CA LEU A 165 22.05 1.20 16.53
C LEU A 165 21.08 0.82 15.40
N VAL A 166 20.72 -0.47 15.29
CA VAL A 166 19.68 -0.95 14.37
C VAL A 166 18.29 -0.40 14.76
N VAL A 167 17.93 -0.42 16.04
CA VAL A 167 16.67 0.14 16.54
C VAL A 167 16.58 1.63 16.22
N ARG A 168 17.62 2.41 16.49
CA ARG A 168 17.70 3.86 16.22
C ARG A 168 17.67 4.22 14.73
N ALA A 169 18.22 3.36 13.88
CA ALA A 169 18.20 3.55 12.44
C ALA A 169 16.82 3.23 11.83
N ILE A 170 16.14 2.17 12.30
CA ILE A 170 14.77 1.80 11.88
C ILE A 170 13.71 2.70 12.54
N TRP A 171 13.96 3.13 13.78
CA TRP A 171 13.08 3.95 14.61
C TRP A 171 13.81 5.24 15.04
N PRO A 172 13.76 6.30 14.20
CA PRO A 172 14.50 7.55 14.40
C PRO A 172 14.36 8.22 15.79
N TYR A 173 13.28 7.90 16.50
CA TYR A 173 12.84 8.54 17.73
C TYR A 173 13.10 7.69 18.99
N SER A 174 13.89 6.61 18.92
CA SER A 174 14.19 5.76 20.08
C SER A 174 15.04 6.49 21.12
N ASP A 175 16.20 7.04 20.72
CA ASP A 175 17.23 7.43 21.68
C ASP A 175 17.39 8.95 21.83
N ARG A 176 17.18 9.75 20.78
CA ARG A 176 17.44 11.20 20.83
C ARG A 176 16.51 12.00 21.75
N TYR A 177 15.39 11.42 22.18
CA TYR A 177 14.37 12.08 23.01
C TYR A 177 14.16 11.44 24.39
N TRP A 178 14.65 10.21 24.63
CA TRP A 178 14.38 9.50 25.88
C TRP A 178 15.44 9.75 26.97
N SER A 179 16.69 10.05 26.61
CA SER A 179 17.80 10.20 27.58
C SER A 179 18.19 11.67 27.87
N GLY A 180 17.36 12.64 27.47
CA GLY A 180 17.80 14.02 27.24
C GLY A 180 16.97 15.16 27.86
N GLY A 181 16.15 14.92 28.88
CA GLY A 181 15.62 15.96 29.78
C GLY A 181 14.56 16.94 29.24
N SER A 182 14.38 17.09 27.93
CA SER A 182 13.24 17.83 27.35
C SER A 182 12.14 16.86 26.93
N SER A 183 10.97 17.02 27.56
CA SER A 183 9.62 16.58 27.15
C SER A 183 9.49 15.66 25.93
N LEU A 184 8.70 14.58 26.06
CA LEU A 184 8.13 13.81 24.95
C LEU A 184 7.73 14.70 23.77
N ASP A 185 8.57 14.75 22.74
CA ASP A 185 8.31 15.55 21.54
C ASP A 185 7.09 14.95 20.83
N GLY A 186 5.95 15.61 20.97
CA GLY A 186 4.61 15.04 20.71
C GLY A 186 4.33 14.60 19.28
N THR A 187 5.27 14.83 18.36
CA THR A 187 5.19 14.42 16.95
C THR A 187 5.39 12.92 16.76
N ALA A 188 6.20 12.24 17.59
CA ALA A 188 6.43 10.80 17.43
C ALA A 188 5.17 9.94 17.73
N PRO A 189 4.42 10.16 18.83
CA PRO A 189 3.13 9.51 19.04
C PRO A 189 2.13 9.83 17.91
N LEU A 190 1.99 11.11 17.53
CA LEU A 190 1.10 11.54 16.45
C LEU A 190 1.40 10.84 15.11
N LEU A 191 2.67 10.64 14.79
CA LEU A 191 3.11 9.98 13.57
C LEU A 191 2.83 8.46 13.60
N CYS A 192 2.90 7.83 14.78
CA CYS A 192 2.46 6.44 15.00
C CYS A 192 0.94 6.31 14.79
N ILE A 193 0.17 7.22 15.40
CA ILE A 193 -1.29 7.33 15.28
C ILE A 193 -1.70 7.44 13.80
N ILE A 194 -1.14 8.40 13.05
CA ILE A 194 -1.46 8.60 11.62
C ILE A 194 -1.04 7.40 10.75
N SER A 195 0.09 6.77 11.05
CA SER A 195 0.56 5.57 10.33
C SER A 195 -0.38 4.39 10.58
N ALA A 196 -0.76 4.15 11.83
CA ALA A 196 -1.75 3.14 12.21
C ALA A 196 -3.13 3.41 11.58
N ALA A 197 -3.59 4.67 11.61
CA ALA A 197 -4.85 5.09 11.01
C ALA A 197 -4.87 4.75 9.51
N THR A 198 -3.77 5.01 8.80
CA THR A 198 -3.69 4.71 7.36
C THR A 198 -3.72 3.21 7.05
N MET A 199 -3.21 2.36 7.95
CA MET A 199 -3.34 0.90 7.83
C MET A 199 -4.72 0.38 8.27
N LEU A 200 -5.43 1.11 9.13
CA LEU A 200 -6.79 0.79 9.56
C LEU A 200 -7.88 1.21 8.57
N VAL A 201 -7.66 2.19 7.68
CA VAL A 201 -8.67 2.56 6.65
C VAL A 201 -9.27 1.37 5.88
N PRO A 202 -8.50 0.41 5.30
CA PRO A 202 -9.08 -0.74 4.62
C PRO A 202 -9.87 -1.65 5.57
N VAL A 203 -9.49 -1.73 6.85
CA VAL A 203 -10.22 -2.49 7.88
C VAL A 203 -11.54 -1.80 8.20
N CYS A 204 -11.54 -0.47 8.41
CA CYS A 204 -12.74 0.33 8.62
C CYS A 204 -13.71 0.21 7.44
N PHE A 205 -13.20 0.26 6.20
CA PHE A 205 -14.00 -0.03 5.00
C PHE A 205 -14.65 -1.42 5.03
N VAL A 206 -13.99 -2.45 5.55
CA VAL A 206 -14.55 -3.81 5.66
C VAL A 206 -15.53 -3.94 6.82
N LEU A 207 -15.28 -3.25 7.93
CA LEU A 207 -16.10 -3.30 9.14
C LEU A 207 -17.40 -2.50 9.05
N LEU A 208 -17.49 -1.46 8.20
CA LEU A 208 -18.74 -0.74 7.94
C LEU A 208 -19.58 -1.51 6.88
N PRO A 209 -20.58 -2.32 7.25
CA PRO A 209 -21.25 -3.20 6.28
C PRO A 209 -22.22 -2.41 5.42
N SER A 210 -22.74 -1.29 5.93
CA SER A 210 -23.60 -0.35 5.22
C SER A 210 -22.91 0.27 4.01
N THR A 211 -21.65 0.72 4.15
CA THR A 211 -20.89 1.31 3.05
C THR A 211 -20.54 0.27 1.99
N LEU A 212 -20.14 -0.94 2.38
CA LEU A 212 -19.89 -2.04 1.43
C LEU A 212 -21.15 -2.50 0.70
N ARG A 213 -22.27 -2.70 1.40
CA ARG A 213 -23.53 -3.15 0.79
C ARG A 213 -24.11 -2.09 -0.17
N SER A 214 -24.00 -0.81 0.19
CA SER A 214 -24.42 0.30 -0.67
C SER A 214 -23.49 0.48 -1.88
N CYS A 215 -22.17 0.46 -1.67
CA CYS A 215 -21.22 0.68 -2.76
C CYS A 215 -20.98 -0.55 -3.64
N ARG A 216 -21.32 -1.75 -3.16
CA ARG A 216 -21.15 -3.06 -3.83
C ARG A 216 -19.73 -3.25 -4.38
N VAL A 217 -18.71 -3.05 -3.53
CA VAL A 217 -17.28 -3.14 -3.91
C VAL A 217 -16.66 -4.46 -3.41
N ARG A 218 -16.02 -5.22 -4.31
CA ARG A 218 -15.25 -6.43 -3.98
C ARG A 218 -14.07 -6.08 -3.05
N ARG A 219 -13.93 -6.82 -1.94
CA ARG A 219 -12.90 -6.60 -0.90
C ARG A 219 -11.46 -6.57 -1.45
N VAL A 220 -11.17 -7.32 -2.52
CA VAL A 220 -9.83 -7.35 -3.14
C VAL A 220 -9.34 -5.97 -3.64
N HIS A 221 -10.26 -5.08 -4.03
CA HIS A 221 -9.89 -3.71 -4.41
C HIS A 221 -9.45 -2.87 -3.22
N LEU A 222 -10.05 -3.07 -2.04
CA LEU A 222 -9.65 -2.38 -0.82
C LEU A 222 -8.27 -2.83 -0.34
N VAL A 223 -7.98 -4.13 -0.40
CA VAL A 223 -6.64 -4.69 -0.11
C VAL A 223 -5.61 -4.07 -1.06
N ARG A 224 -5.95 -3.93 -2.36
CA ARG A 224 -5.10 -3.27 -3.36
C ARG A 224 -4.85 -1.79 -3.05
N ILE A 225 -5.88 -1.04 -2.66
CA ILE A 225 -5.74 0.37 -2.28
C ILE A 225 -4.87 0.52 -1.02
N GLY A 226 -5.08 -0.32 -0.01
CA GLY A 226 -4.29 -0.34 1.23
C GLY A 226 -2.82 -0.68 0.99
N ALA A 227 -2.52 -1.71 0.18
CA ALA A 227 -1.14 -2.06 -0.13
C ALA A 227 -0.39 -0.92 -0.83
N TYR A 228 -1.03 -0.21 -1.77
CA TYR A 228 -0.40 0.94 -2.43
C TYR A 228 -0.31 2.20 -1.54
N SER A 229 -1.09 2.31 -0.44
CA SER A 229 -1.07 3.50 0.43
C SER A 229 0.21 3.59 1.26
N VAL A 230 0.78 2.43 1.61
CA VAL A 230 2.00 2.26 2.42
C VAL A 230 3.15 3.12 1.89
N ALA A 231 3.36 3.15 0.57
CA ALA A 231 4.46 3.89 -0.04
C ALA A 231 4.47 5.39 0.31
N GLY A 232 3.29 6.03 0.32
CA GLY A 232 3.20 7.45 0.65
C GLY A 232 3.02 7.74 2.15
N VAL A 233 2.69 6.74 2.98
CA VAL A 233 2.92 6.85 4.44
C VAL A 233 4.42 6.89 4.73
N THR A 234 5.21 6.07 4.04
CA THR A 234 6.67 6.01 4.24
C THR A 234 7.44 7.17 3.63
N ALA A 235 6.88 7.90 2.66
CA ALA A 235 7.62 8.97 1.97
C ALA A 235 7.92 10.23 2.81
N PRO A 236 6.99 10.77 3.64
CA PRO A 236 7.30 11.87 4.56
C PRO A 236 8.43 11.55 5.55
N TRP A 237 8.52 10.29 6.01
CA TRP A 237 9.62 9.82 6.85
C TRP A 237 10.98 9.85 6.14
N LEU A 238 11.04 9.32 4.91
CA LEU A 238 12.26 9.37 4.10
C LEU A 238 12.67 10.81 3.78
N LEU A 239 11.70 11.68 3.46
CA LEU A 239 11.95 13.09 3.21
C LEU A 239 12.53 13.79 4.44
N LEU A 240 11.98 13.57 5.63
CA LEU A 240 12.50 14.14 6.87
C LEU A 240 13.94 13.66 7.13
N ARG A 241 14.23 12.36 6.95
CA ARG A 241 15.60 11.84 7.12
C ARG A 241 16.60 12.36 6.09
N MET A 242 16.16 12.64 4.86
CA MET A 242 17.01 13.34 3.88
C MET A 242 17.29 14.78 4.35
N ILE A 243 16.29 15.50 4.87
CA ILE A 243 16.47 16.86 5.42
C ILE A 243 17.45 16.85 6.61
N ASP A 244 17.32 15.90 7.54
CA ASP A 244 18.26 15.73 8.67
C ASP A 244 19.71 15.54 8.17
N LEU A 245 19.90 14.67 7.16
CA LEU A 245 21.22 14.40 6.58
C LEU A 245 21.80 15.62 5.86
N PHE A 246 20.99 16.37 5.12
CA PHE A 246 21.40 17.63 4.49
C PHE A 246 21.75 18.70 5.53
N ALA A 247 21.00 18.81 6.62
CA ALA A 247 21.34 19.72 7.73
C ALA A 247 22.64 19.30 8.43
N ALA A 248 22.84 18.01 8.70
CA ALA A 248 24.06 17.47 9.29
C ALA A 248 25.31 17.69 8.42
N SER A 249 25.15 17.77 7.09
CA SER A 249 26.24 18.06 6.15
C SER A 249 26.71 19.52 6.14
N GLY A 250 26.02 20.43 6.83
CA GLY A 250 26.30 21.88 6.79
C GLY A 250 25.86 22.57 5.50
N LEU A 251 25.38 21.83 4.49
CA LEU A 251 24.85 22.39 3.23
C LEU A 251 23.54 23.19 3.41
N MET A 252 22.86 23.06 4.55
CA MET A 252 21.73 23.91 4.91
C MET A 252 21.96 24.63 6.25
N VAL A 253 22.03 25.96 6.18
CA VAL A 253 22.03 26.90 7.33
C VAL A 253 20.62 27.54 7.43
N PRO A 254 20.36 28.45 8.39
CA PRO A 254 19.45 28.26 9.53
C PRO A 254 17.95 28.06 9.20
N LEU A 255 17.50 28.17 7.94
CA LEU A 255 16.08 28.09 7.56
C LEU A 255 15.42 26.76 7.97
N VAL A 256 16.18 25.66 7.97
CA VAL A 256 15.75 24.33 8.44
C VAL A 256 15.56 24.28 9.96
N TRP A 257 16.18 25.18 10.71
CA TRP A 257 15.95 25.35 12.16
C TRP A 257 14.80 26.30 12.47
N VAL A 258 14.42 27.18 11.53
CA VAL A 258 13.27 28.11 11.66
C VAL A 258 11.95 27.40 11.40
N ILE A 259 11.92 26.44 10.47
CA ILE A 259 10.78 25.55 10.28
C ILE A 259 10.93 24.40 11.27
N GLU A 260 9.95 24.18 12.16
CA GLU A 260 9.93 22.98 13.01
C GLU A 260 9.72 21.71 12.16
N THR A 261 10.82 21.18 11.61
CA THR A 261 10.84 20.01 10.69
C THR A 261 10.12 18.79 11.25
N LYS A 262 10.05 18.68 12.57
CA LYS A 262 9.31 17.69 13.35
C LYS A 262 7.84 17.56 12.92
N TRP A 263 7.19 18.64 12.46
CA TRP A 263 5.79 18.60 11.99
C TRP A 263 5.65 18.18 10.52
N LEU A 264 6.71 18.18 9.72
CA LEU A 264 6.63 17.87 8.28
C LEU A 264 6.20 16.41 8.04
N ALA A 265 6.76 15.46 8.81
CA ALA A 265 6.41 14.05 8.69
C ALA A 265 4.94 13.74 9.08
N PRO A 266 4.42 14.15 10.26
CA PRO A 266 3.02 13.92 10.60
C PRO A 266 2.06 14.71 9.69
N THR A 267 2.35 15.98 9.37
CA THR A 267 1.50 16.77 8.47
C THR A 267 1.46 16.16 7.08
N GLY A 268 2.61 15.76 6.51
CA GLY A 268 2.68 15.07 5.22
C GLY A 268 1.93 13.74 5.22
N SER A 269 2.00 12.97 6.32
CA SER A 269 1.28 11.69 6.47
C SER A 269 -0.22 11.88 6.63
N ALA A 270 -0.67 12.92 7.35
CA ALA A 270 -2.08 13.27 7.48
C ALA A 270 -2.67 13.77 6.15
N LEU A 271 -1.95 14.63 5.43
CA LEU A 271 -2.31 15.06 4.08
C LEU A 271 -2.34 13.89 3.10
N TRP A 272 -1.42 12.93 3.23
CA TRP A 272 -1.44 11.69 2.46
C TRP A 272 -2.73 10.90 2.70
N LEU A 273 -3.06 10.62 3.97
CA LEU A 273 -4.29 9.93 4.38
C LEU A 273 -5.54 10.62 3.81
N LEU A 274 -5.64 11.94 3.97
CA LEU A 274 -6.78 12.75 3.54
C LEU A 274 -6.89 12.93 2.00
N PHE A 275 -5.80 12.84 1.25
CA PHE A 275 -5.81 13.02 -0.21
C PHE A 275 -5.91 11.68 -0.96
N TYR A 276 -5.18 10.66 -0.48
CA TYR A 276 -5.05 9.36 -1.15
C TYR A 276 -6.37 8.60 -1.23
N TRP A 277 -7.10 8.51 -0.11
CA TRP A 277 -8.32 7.70 -0.04
C TRP A 277 -9.51 8.29 -0.80
N PRO A 278 -9.81 9.60 -0.70
CA PRO A 278 -10.81 10.24 -1.58
C PRO A 278 -10.47 10.11 -3.07
N LEU A 279 -9.19 10.19 -3.46
CA LEU A 279 -8.77 9.93 -4.84
C LEU A 279 -8.99 8.48 -5.27
N ALA A 280 -8.65 7.51 -4.42
CA ALA A 280 -8.93 6.10 -4.69
C ALA A 280 -10.44 5.85 -4.84
N CYS A 281 -11.26 6.39 -3.95
CA CYS A 281 -12.72 6.30 -4.03
C CYS A 281 -13.29 6.91 -5.31
N ARG A 282 -12.72 8.04 -5.77
CA ARG A 282 -13.23 8.79 -6.94
C ARG A 282 -12.75 8.19 -8.26
N GLN A 283 -11.45 7.97 -8.40
CA GLN A 283 -10.82 7.61 -9.67
C GLN A 283 -10.76 6.10 -9.88
N TYR A 284 -10.52 5.33 -8.82
CA TYR A 284 -10.42 3.88 -8.90
C TYR A 284 -11.79 3.21 -8.72
N LEU A 285 -12.46 3.43 -7.58
CA LEU A 285 -13.74 2.77 -7.27
C LEU A 285 -14.97 3.40 -7.95
N ARG A 286 -14.84 4.62 -8.47
CA ARG A 286 -15.92 5.43 -9.10
C ARG A 286 -17.17 5.53 -8.20
N LEU A 287 -16.99 5.90 -6.94
CA LEU A 287 -18.12 6.10 -6.01
C LEU A 287 -18.78 7.48 -6.24
N PRO A 288 -20.13 7.59 -6.20
CA PRO A 288 -20.83 8.86 -6.46
C PRO A 288 -20.53 9.94 -5.39
N HIS A 289 -20.26 9.53 -4.15
CA HIS A 289 -19.91 10.43 -3.04
C HIS A 289 -18.49 10.17 -2.52
N ALA A 290 -17.56 9.90 -3.44
CA ALA A 290 -16.19 9.49 -3.13
C ALA A 290 -15.42 10.37 -2.13
N LEU A 291 -15.63 11.69 -2.17
CA LEU A 291 -14.98 12.62 -1.23
C LEU A 291 -15.47 12.40 0.20
N GLY A 292 -16.80 12.41 0.41
CA GLY A 292 -17.40 12.16 1.72
C GLY A 292 -17.01 10.80 2.28
N VAL A 293 -17.16 9.72 1.48
CA VAL A 293 -16.79 8.36 1.90
C VAL A 293 -15.31 8.26 2.28
N GLY A 294 -14.40 8.82 1.48
CA GLY A 294 -12.97 8.79 1.76
C GLY A 294 -12.58 9.59 3.02
N VAL A 295 -13.15 10.78 3.20
CA VAL A 295 -12.88 11.64 4.37
C VAL A 295 -13.47 11.04 5.65
N SER A 296 -14.73 10.57 5.62
CA SER A 296 -15.36 9.96 6.80
C SER A 296 -14.60 8.73 7.30
N ILE A 297 -14.12 7.87 6.40
CA ILE A 297 -13.40 6.65 6.82
C ILE A 297 -11.97 6.99 7.27
N ALA A 298 -11.31 7.99 6.68
CA ALA A 298 -10.06 8.52 7.20
C ALA A 298 -10.23 9.09 8.63
N ALA A 299 -11.30 9.86 8.88
CA ALA A 299 -11.62 10.40 10.20
C ALA A 299 -11.93 9.30 11.24
N ILE A 300 -12.76 8.31 10.89
CA ILE A 300 -13.03 7.14 11.74
C ILE A 300 -11.72 6.40 12.08
N SER A 301 -10.85 6.20 11.08
CA SER A 301 -9.59 5.48 11.30
C SER A 301 -8.63 6.25 12.19
N LEU A 302 -8.65 7.59 12.14
CA LEU A 302 -7.87 8.45 13.03
C LEU A 302 -8.42 8.39 14.47
N LEU A 303 -9.74 8.50 14.65
CA LEU A 303 -10.42 8.40 15.95
C LEU A 303 -10.23 7.03 16.63
N LEU A 304 -10.02 5.95 15.86
CA LEU A 304 -9.71 4.62 16.40
C LEU A 304 -8.24 4.45 16.83
N THR A 305 -7.38 5.45 16.60
CA THR A 305 -5.95 5.41 16.93
C THR A 305 -5.51 6.43 17.98
N THR A 306 -6.37 7.41 18.29
CA THR A 306 -6.19 8.41 19.35
C THR A 306 -6.78 7.91 20.66
#